data_AF-A0A1V9KIP4-F1
#
_entry.id   AF-A0A1V9KIP4-F1
#
_cell.length_a   1.000
_cell.length_b   1.000
_cell.length_c   1.000
_cell.angle_alpha   90.00
_cell.angle_beta   90.00
_cell.angle_gamma   90.00
#
_symmetry.space_group_name_H-M   'P 1'
#
loop_
_entity.id
_entity.type
_entity.pdbx_description
1 polymer ?
#
loop_
_entity_poly.entity_id
_entity_poly.type
_entity_poly.pdbx_seq_one_letter_code
_entity_poly.pdbx_strand_id
1 'polypeptide(L)'
;MIFVVQGPQRTRSALVIRVLAVTALSWLLVGAPSGTASADACAYASTGSGGDGVTAVAVAGDGAVAVVGNTTWCPTPPPPCPPTPTPTPTPTPTPPPPPKPPPPPKPKPTPKPTPPPPTHAPAPKPKPPPPPPPPPPPAPKPKPVPPRPAPVPPPRPTPKPEPTPSARPAPAPVPVSYPAYRPAPHKHQPRSGPSLVSFTLLITAPAVLAVAALRPR
;
A
#
# COMPACT_ATOMS: atom_id res chain seq x y z
N MET A 1 11.48 -62.33 -28.29
CA MET A 1 11.24 -60.92 -27.87
C MET A 1 12.28 -60.59 -26.82
N ILE A 2 13.24 -59.74 -27.18
CA ILE A 2 14.40 -59.38 -26.34
C ILE A 2 13.99 -58.17 -25.51
N PHE A 3 13.93 -58.31 -24.18
CA PHE A 3 13.72 -57.20 -23.27
C PHE A 3 14.99 -56.37 -23.20
N VAL A 4 15.00 -55.21 -23.88
CA VAL A 4 16.05 -54.20 -23.71
C VAL A 4 15.80 -53.50 -22.37
N VAL A 5 16.49 -53.97 -21.34
CA VAL A 5 16.59 -53.32 -20.03
C VAL A 5 17.50 -52.10 -20.19
N GLN A 6 16.91 -50.91 -20.31
CA GLN A 6 17.65 -49.66 -20.10
C GLN A 6 17.72 -49.35 -18.60
N GLY A 7 18.80 -49.76 -17.93
CA GLY A 7 19.26 -49.14 -16.68
C GLY A 7 20.27 -48.00 -16.97
N PRO A 8 20.68 -47.20 -15.98
CA PRO A 8 19.90 -46.25 -15.17
C PRO A 8 20.37 -44.80 -15.42
N GLN A 9 19.49 -43.88 -15.84
CA GLN A 9 19.80 -42.44 -15.99
C GLN A 9 19.90 -41.67 -14.65
N ARG A 10 19.73 -42.36 -13.51
CA ARG A 10 19.57 -41.71 -12.19
C ARG A 10 20.87 -41.12 -11.62
N THR A 11 22.03 -41.68 -11.98
CA THR A 11 23.33 -41.23 -11.43
C THR A 11 23.89 -40.00 -12.15
N ARG A 12 23.64 -39.87 -13.47
CA ARG A 12 24.05 -38.68 -14.23
C ARG A 12 23.33 -37.42 -13.77
N SER A 13 22.05 -37.53 -13.44
CA SER A 13 21.25 -36.39 -12.93
C SER A 13 21.75 -35.90 -11.57
N ALA A 14 22.09 -36.81 -10.65
CA ALA A 14 22.62 -36.43 -9.34
C ALA A 14 23.98 -35.71 -9.43
N LEU A 15 24.85 -36.13 -10.35
CA LEU A 15 26.15 -35.50 -10.56
C LEU A 15 26.00 -34.10 -11.19
N VAL A 16 25.09 -33.94 -12.15
CA VAL A 16 24.76 -32.64 -12.74
C VAL A 16 24.18 -31.67 -11.69
N ILE A 17 23.30 -32.15 -10.82
CA ILE A 17 22.75 -31.32 -9.72
C ILE A 17 23.85 -30.88 -8.76
N ARG A 18 24.80 -31.78 -8.41
CA ARG A 18 25.93 -31.42 -7.54
C ARG A 18 26.86 -30.39 -8.20
N VAL A 19 27.14 -30.53 -9.50
CA VAL A 19 27.98 -29.57 -10.23
C VAL A 19 27.29 -28.20 -10.32
N LEU A 20 25.98 -28.16 -10.58
CA LEU A 20 25.19 -26.93 -10.58
C LEU A 20 25.14 -26.27 -9.18
N ALA A 21 25.00 -27.06 -8.12
CA ALA A 21 25.01 -26.54 -6.76
C ALA A 21 26.37 -25.92 -6.39
N VAL A 22 27.47 -26.58 -6.75
CA VAL A 22 28.83 -26.07 -6.49
C VAL A 22 29.09 -24.81 -7.31
N THR A 23 28.69 -24.77 -8.58
CA THR A 23 28.86 -23.56 -9.41
C THR A 23 28.01 -22.40 -8.91
N ALA A 24 26.78 -22.63 -8.47
CA ALA A 24 25.94 -21.59 -7.84
C ALA A 24 26.55 -21.09 -6.52
N LEU A 25 27.08 -21.98 -5.68
CA LEU A 25 27.74 -21.62 -4.43
C LEU A 25 29.01 -20.79 -4.68
N SER A 26 29.82 -21.19 -5.66
CA SER A 26 31.00 -20.44 -6.08
C SER A 26 30.62 -19.06 -6.64
N TRP A 27 29.53 -18.96 -7.40
CA TRP A 27 29.02 -17.68 -7.89
C TRP A 27 28.50 -16.79 -6.77
N LEU A 28 27.89 -17.34 -5.72
CA LEU A 28 27.47 -16.60 -4.54
C LEU A 28 28.66 -16.09 -3.70
N LEU A 29 29.72 -16.89 -3.58
CA LEU A 29 30.92 -16.50 -2.84
C LEU A 29 31.77 -15.46 -3.57
N VAL A 30 31.85 -15.55 -4.91
CA VAL A 30 32.66 -14.63 -5.73
C VAL A 30 31.86 -13.43 -6.24
N GLY A 31 30.55 -13.59 -6.44
CA GLY A 31 29.67 -12.60 -7.05
C GLY A 31 28.87 -11.76 -6.06
N ALA A 32 28.97 -12.01 -4.75
CA ALA A 32 28.65 -10.99 -3.77
C ALA A 32 29.80 -10.00 -3.78
N PRO A 33 29.64 -8.74 -4.26
CA PRO A 33 30.52 -7.70 -3.81
C PRO A 33 30.29 -7.63 -2.30
N SER A 34 31.17 -8.28 -1.54
CA SER A 34 31.50 -7.82 -0.20
C SER A 34 32.11 -6.44 -0.39
N GLY A 35 31.26 -5.48 -0.73
CA GLY A 35 31.52 -4.09 -0.48
C GLY A 35 31.76 -4.05 1.01
N THR A 36 33.02 -3.91 1.38
CA THR A 36 33.41 -3.46 2.71
C THR A 36 32.53 -2.26 3.00
N ALA A 37 31.49 -2.45 3.80
CA ALA A 37 30.70 -1.36 4.31
C ALA A 37 31.63 -0.65 5.30
N SER A 38 32.48 0.24 4.77
CA SER A 38 33.15 1.26 5.57
C SER A 38 32.03 2.18 6.04
N ALA A 39 31.52 1.89 7.21
CA ALA A 39 30.75 2.84 7.99
C ALA A 39 31.75 3.51 8.94
N ASP A 40 32.53 4.47 8.44
CA ASP A 40 33.31 5.38 9.31
C ASP A 40 32.32 6.33 9.99
N ALA A 41 31.73 5.88 11.10
CA ALA A 41 30.85 6.68 11.92
C ALA A 41 31.51 6.90 13.27
N CYS A 42 32.04 8.12 13.47
CA CYS A 42 32.49 8.59 14.78
C CYS A 42 31.34 9.34 15.45
N ALA A 43 30.86 8.84 16.59
CA ALA A 43 29.95 9.57 17.47
C ALA A 43 30.73 10.10 18.68
N TYR A 44 30.64 11.41 18.91
CA TYR A 44 31.28 12.08 20.02
C TYR A 44 30.23 12.67 20.96
N ALA A 45 30.34 12.34 22.25
CA ALA A 45 29.59 13.02 23.31
C ALA A 45 30.57 13.50 24.38
N SER A 46 30.47 14.77 24.74
CA SER A 46 31.22 15.35 25.85
C SER A 46 30.24 15.82 26.91
N THR A 47 30.46 15.39 28.15
CA THR A 47 29.70 15.87 29.31
C THR A 47 30.63 16.75 30.15
N GLY A 48 30.59 18.06 29.90
CA GLY A 48 31.28 19.05 30.73
C GLY A 48 31.32 20.42 30.07
N SER A 49 30.87 21.45 30.79
CA SER A 49 31.05 22.85 30.38
C SER A 49 32.32 23.37 31.06
N GLY A 50 33.41 23.43 30.29
CA GLY A 50 34.72 23.89 30.75
C GLY A 50 35.66 22.75 31.08
N GLY A 51 36.71 22.58 30.25
CA GLY A 51 38.02 21.97 30.53
C GLY A 51 38.11 20.50 30.96
N ASP A 52 37.18 20.04 31.80
CA ASP A 52 37.35 18.90 32.70
C ASP A 52 36.33 17.78 32.37
N GLY A 53 35.57 17.97 31.29
CA GLY A 53 34.51 17.06 30.87
C GLY A 53 35.06 15.72 30.38
N VAL A 54 34.41 14.63 30.81
CA VAL A 54 34.70 13.29 30.30
C VAL A 54 34.21 13.22 28.85
N THR A 55 35.08 12.79 27.95
CA THR A 55 34.80 12.60 26.54
C THR A 55 34.57 11.12 26.26
N ALA A 56 33.41 10.78 25.71
CA ALA A 56 33.09 9.44 25.26
C ALA A 56 33.05 9.42 23.72
N VAL A 57 33.89 8.59 23.13
CA VAL A 57 33.99 8.41 21.68
C VAL A 57 33.58 6.98 21.38
N ALA A 58 32.58 6.82 20.51
CA ALA A 58 32.24 5.53 19.93
C ALA A 58 32.60 5.58 18.45
N VAL A 59 33.49 4.68 18.02
CA VAL A 59 33.86 4.50 16.61
C VAL A 59 33.35 3.14 16.17
N ALA A 60 32.55 3.12 15.11
CA ALA A 60 32.26 1.92 14.36
C ALA A 60 33.18 1.89 13.13
N GLY A 61 33.86 0.77 12.90
CA GLY A 61 34.77 0.57 11.76
C GLY A 61 36.17 0.08 12.16
N ASP A 62 36.96 -0.37 11.18
CA ASP A 62 38.33 -0.89 11.35
C ASP A 62 39.39 0.22 11.50
N GLY A 63 38.96 1.47 11.71
CA GLY A 63 39.85 2.62 11.92
C GLY A 63 40.48 2.61 13.30
N ALA A 64 41.82 2.61 13.37
CA ALA A 64 42.55 2.73 14.62
C ALA A 64 42.33 4.12 15.24
N VAL A 65 41.58 4.19 16.34
CA VAL A 65 41.51 5.39 17.18
C VAL A 65 42.79 5.48 18.00
N ALA A 66 43.70 6.39 17.62
CA ALA A 66 44.82 6.75 18.48
C ALA A 66 44.34 7.79 19.50
N VAL A 67 44.16 7.36 20.75
CA VAL A 67 43.95 8.28 21.87
C VAL A 67 45.33 8.78 22.32
N VAL A 68 45.73 9.96 21.86
CA VAL A 68 46.93 10.66 22.35
C VAL A 68 46.47 11.74 23.32
N GLY A 69 46.49 11.43 24.62
CA GLY A 69 46.09 12.37 25.68
C GLY A 69 44.57 12.62 25.76
N ASN A 70 44.17 13.83 26.19
CA ASN A 70 42.78 14.27 26.32
C ASN A 70 42.17 14.81 25.01
N THR A 71 42.87 14.71 23.89
CA THR A 71 42.42 15.17 22.57
C THR A 71 42.29 13.98 21.62
N THR A 72 41.05 13.59 21.32
CA THR A 72 40.76 12.62 20.26
C THR A 72 40.77 13.33 18.91
N TRP A 73 41.70 12.98 18.03
CA TRP A 73 41.77 13.53 16.68
C TRP A 73 40.83 12.76 15.77
N CYS A 74 39.70 13.37 15.41
CA CYS A 74 38.80 12.86 14.38
C CYS A 74 39.24 13.45 13.03
N PRO A 75 39.48 12.65 11.98
CA PRO A 75 39.79 13.21 10.67
C PRO A 75 38.64 14.12 10.23
N THR A 76 38.98 15.35 9.83
CA THR A 76 38.03 16.34 9.33
C THR A 76 37.24 15.75 8.15
N PRO A 77 35.90 15.82 8.14
CA PRO A 77 35.12 15.33 7.02
C PRO A 77 35.51 16.08 5.73
N PRO A 78 35.50 15.41 4.56
CA PRO A 78 35.75 16.08 3.29
C PRO A 78 34.74 17.22 3.09
N PRO A 79 35.12 18.30 2.38
CA PRO A 79 34.22 19.42 2.12
C PRO A 79 32.94 18.93 1.42
N PRO A 80 31.78 19.52 1.73
CA PRO A 80 30.52 19.12 1.12
C PRO A 80 30.63 19.25 -0.40
N CYS A 81 30.18 18.21 -1.11
CA CYS A 81 30.09 18.24 -2.57
C CYS A 81 29.27 19.46 -3.01
N PRO A 82 29.67 20.16 -4.11
CA PRO A 82 28.88 21.26 -4.63
C PRO A 82 27.46 20.79 -4.94
N PRO A 83 26.43 21.63 -4.73
CA PRO A 83 25.05 21.26 -5.01
C PRO A 83 24.92 20.84 -6.47
N THR A 84 24.32 19.67 -6.69
CA THR A 84 24.01 19.18 -8.03
C THR A 84 23.10 20.20 -8.71
N PRO A 85 23.38 20.64 -9.95
CA PRO A 85 22.53 21.60 -10.64
C PRO A 85 21.09 21.08 -10.72
N THR A 86 20.13 21.92 -10.35
CA THR A 86 18.71 21.61 -10.45
C THR A 86 18.40 21.21 -11.89
N PRO A 87 17.79 20.03 -12.13
CA PRO A 87 17.46 19.60 -13.48
C PRO A 87 16.50 20.62 -14.11
N THR A 88 16.87 21.10 -15.31
CA THR A 88 16.02 21.98 -16.11
C THR A 88 14.68 21.30 -16.34
N PRO A 89 13.53 21.98 -16.11
CA PRO A 89 12.23 21.38 -16.31
C PRO A 89 12.10 20.90 -17.76
N THR A 90 11.78 19.61 -17.92
CA THR A 90 11.52 19.01 -19.23
C THR A 90 10.30 19.71 -19.84
N PRO A 91 10.35 20.15 -21.11
CA PRO A 91 9.21 20.77 -21.75
C PRO A 91 8.01 19.81 -21.74
N THR A 92 6.84 20.33 -21.37
CA THR A 92 5.61 19.56 -21.35
C THR A 92 5.27 19.11 -22.77
N PRO A 93 4.98 17.82 -23.02
CA PRO A 93 4.62 17.34 -24.35
C PRO A 93 3.35 18.03 -24.83
N THR A 94 3.38 18.54 -26.06
CA THR A 94 2.20 19.10 -26.73
C THR A 94 1.12 18.02 -26.86
N PRO A 95 -0.13 18.29 -26.46
CA PRO A 95 -1.20 17.31 -26.57
C PRO A 95 -1.43 16.93 -28.05
N PRO A 96 -1.77 15.65 -28.32
CA PRO A 96 -2.09 15.22 -29.67
C PRO A 96 -3.33 15.95 -30.21
N PRO A 97 -3.41 16.16 -31.54
CA PRO A 97 -4.57 16.79 -32.15
C PRO A 97 -5.84 15.97 -31.89
N PRO A 98 -7.01 16.63 -31.80
CA PRO A 98 -8.28 15.96 -31.59
C PRO A 98 -8.60 15.00 -32.75
N PRO A 99 -9.23 13.84 -32.47
CA PRO A 99 -9.61 12.89 -33.50
C PRO A 99 -10.61 13.50 -34.49
N LYS A 100 -10.48 13.12 -35.76
CA LYS A 100 -11.39 13.58 -36.82
C LYS A 100 -12.82 13.08 -36.55
N PRO A 101 -13.86 13.91 -36.74
CA PRO A 101 -15.25 13.50 -36.57
C PRO A 101 -15.59 12.30 -37.46
N PRO A 102 -16.44 11.36 -36.98
CA PRO A 102 -16.91 10.25 -37.78
C PRO A 102 -17.72 10.75 -38.99
N PRO A 103 -17.67 10.03 -40.12
CA PRO A 103 -18.44 10.39 -41.31
C PRO A 103 -19.95 10.35 -41.02
N PRO A 104 -20.74 11.19 -41.68
CA PRO A 104 -22.19 11.22 -41.49
C PRO A 104 -22.81 9.86 -41.85
N PRO A 105 -23.84 9.43 -41.10
CA PRO A 105 -24.54 8.17 -41.38
C PRO A 105 -25.18 8.20 -42.77
N LYS A 106 -25.08 7.08 -43.49
CA LYS A 106 -25.70 6.93 -44.81
C LYS A 106 -27.23 7.09 -44.70
N PRO A 107 -27.88 7.75 -45.69
CA PRO A 107 -29.33 7.86 -45.73
C PRO A 107 -30.00 6.48 -45.64
N LYS A 108 -31.02 6.37 -44.78
CA LYS A 108 -31.80 5.15 -44.65
C LYS A 108 -32.55 4.88 -45.96
N PRO A 109 -32.54 3.64 -46.48
CA PRO A 109 -33.31 3.27 -47.67
C PRO A 109 -34.79 3.61 -47.47
N THR A 110 -35.41 4.19 -48.50
CA THR A 110 -36.84 4.49 -48.54
C THR A 110 -37.64 3.19 -48.39
N PRO A 111 -38.64 3.13 -47.49
CA PRO A 111 -39.49 1.96 -47.34
C PRO A 111 -40.23 1.65 -48.64
N LYS A 112 -40.20 0.37 -49.05
CA LYS A 112 -40.99 -0.14 -50.16
C LYS A 112 -42.49 0.01 -49.85
N PRO A 113 -43.34 0.40 -50.82
CA PRO A 113 -44.78 0.54 -50.60
C PRO A 113 -45.40 -0.75 -50.03
N THR A 114 -46.19 -0.58 -48.98
CA THR A 114 -46.93 -1.66 -48.33
C THR A 114 -48.06 -2.15 -49.24
N PRO A 115 -48.20 -3.47 -49.47
CA PRO A 115 -49.31 -4.01 -50.25
C PRO A 115 -50.66 -3.75 -49.57
N PRO A 116 -51.76 -3.68 -50.35
CA PRO A 116 -53.10 -3.40 -49.82
C PRO A 116 -53.54 -4.48 -48.82
N PRO A 117 -54.27 -4.10 -47.75
CA PRO A 117 -54.68 -5.03 -46.72
C PRO A 117 -55.69 -6.06 -47.28
N PRO A 118 -55.59 -7.33 -46.87
CA PRO A 118 -56.62 -8.31 -47.17
C PRO A 118 -57.91 -7.95 -46.44
N THR A 119 -59.04 -8.21 -47.08
CA THR A 119 -60.39 -8.01 -46.56
C THR A 119 -60.62 -8.81 -45.29
N HIS A 120 -61.13 -8.14 -44.26
CA HIS A 120 -61.28 -8.68 -42.91
C HIS A 120 -62.32 -9.80 -42.82
N ALA A 121 -61.93 -10.91 -42.17
CA ALA A 121 -62.87 -11.85 -41.57
C ALA A 121 -63.50 -11.25 -40.29
N PRO A 122 -64.73 -11.64 -39.90
CA PRO A 122 -65.42 -11.07 -38.74
C PRO A 122 -64.62 -11.25 -37.45
N ALA A 123 -64.55 -10.19 -36.65
CA ALA A 123 -63.82 -10.16 -35.39
C ALA A 123 -64.41 -11.18 -34.38
N PRO A 124 -63.57 -12.01 -33.72
CA PRO A 124 -64.03 -12.85 -32.62
C PRO A 124 -64.54 -11.98 -31.45
N LYS A 125 -65.60 -12.47 -30.80
CA LYS A 125 -66.24 -11.80 -29.66
C LYS A 125 -65.21 -11.52 -28.55
N PRO A 126 -65.19 -10.31 -27.94
CA PRO A 126 -64.25 -9.98 -26.88
C PRO A 126 -64.35 -10.96 -25.71
N LYS A 127 -63.20 -11.48 -25.28
CA LYS A 127 -63.08 -12.30 -24.06
C LYS A 127 -63.35 -11.40 -22.83
N PRO A 128 -64.14 -11.86 -21.84
CA PRO A 128 -64.35 -11.10 -20.61
C PRO A 128 -63.02 -10.73 -19.93
N PRO A 129 -62.94 -9.54 -19.31
CA PRO A 129 -61.75 -9.14 -18.57
C PRO A 129 -61.51 -10.11 -17.40
N PRO A 130 -60.23 -10.40 -17.08
CA PRO A 130 -59.91 -11.22 -15.92
C PRO A 130 -60.39 -10.54 -14.63
N PRO A 131 -60.76 -11.32 -13.59
CA PRO A 131 -61.13 -10.77 -12.30
C PRO A 131 -59.94 -10.00 -11.68
N PRO A 132 -60.21 -8.95 -10.89
CA PRO A 132 -59.17 -8.19 -10.22
C PRO A 132 -58.35 -9.09 -9.27
N PRO A 133 -57.04 -8.81 -9.11
CA PRO A 133 -56.20 -9.54 -8.17
C PRO A 133 -56.72 -9.37 -6.73
N PRO A 134 -56.54 -10.38 -5.86
CA PRO A 134 -56.92 -10.28 -4.45
C PRO A 134 -56.16 -9.14 -3.75
N PRO A 135 -56.76 -8.51 -2.74
CA PRO A 135 -56.09 -7.46 -1.97
C PRO A 135 -54.83 -8.01 -1.28
N PRO A 136 -53.77 -7.19 -1.16
CA PRO A 136 -52.56 -7.60 -0.46
C PRO A 136 -52.86 -7.91 1.01
N PRO A 137 -52.12 -8.86 1.62
CA PRO A 137 -52.32 -9.20 3.02
C PRO A 137 -52.04 -7.99 3.93
N PRO A 138 -52.73 -7.87 5.08
CA PRO A 138 -52.48 -6.81 6.05
C PRO A 138 -51.02 -6.75 6.48
N ALA A 139 -50.48 -5.53 6.61
CA ALA A 139 -49.13 -5.33 7.09
C ALA A 139 -48.95 -5.92 8.52
N PRO A 140 -47.80 -6.55 8.82
CA PRO A 140 -47.50 -7.05 10.16
C PRO A 140 -47.59 -5.93 11.21
N LYS A 141 -48.20 -6.23 12.37
CA LYS A 141 -48.23 -5.28 13.49
C LYS A 141 -46.80 -4.96 13.97
N PRO A 142 -46.46 -3.69 14.23
CA PRO A 142 -45.17 -3.32 14.79
C PRO A 142 -44.91 -4.04 16.11
N LYS A 143 -43.69 -4.58 16.28
CA LYS A 143 -43.26 -5.16 17.56
C LYS A 143 -43.19 -4.04 18.63
N PRO A 144 -43.61 -4.31 19.88
CA PRO A 144 -43.44 -3.37 20.99
C PRO A 144 -41.96 -2.98 21.15
N VAL A 145 -41.71 -1.67 21.22
CA VAL A 145 -40.38 -1.13 21.51
C VAL A 145 -40.10 -1.36 23.00
N PRO A 146 -38.94 -1.92 23.38
CA PRO A 146 -38.58 -2.10 24.78
C PRO A 146 -38.51 -0.75 25.51
N PRO A 147 -38.86 -0.71 26.81
CA PRO A 147 -38.82 0.52 27.59
C PRO A 147 -37.40 1.07 27.67
N ARG A 148 -37.29 2.40 27.55
CA ARG A 148 -36.02 3.13 27.67
C ARG A 148 -35.45 2.91 29.08
N PRO A 149 -34.15 2.58 29.21
CA PRO A 149 -33.49 2.52 30.51
C PRO A 149 -33.65 3.82 31.29
N ALA A 150 -33.86 3.70 32.60
CA ALA A 150 -34.00 4.85 33.50
C ALA A 150 -32.73 5.74 33.45
N PRO A 151 -32.87 7.07 33.52
CA PRO A 151 -31.73 7.97 33.60
C PRO A 151 -30.87 7.65 34.82
N VAL A 152 -29.55 7.52 34.62
CA VAL A 152 -28.59 7.43 35.71
C VAL A 152 -28.66 8.74 36.52
N PRO A 153 -28.72 8.69 37.86
CA PRO A 153 -28.74 9.89 38.69
C PRO A 153 -27.48 10.74 38.46
N PRO A 154 -27.61 12.08 38.48
CA PRO A 154 -26.48 12.96 38.26
C PRO A 154 -25.43 12.80 39.38
N PRO A 155 -24.12 12.91 39.04
CA PRO A 155 -23.06 12.87 40.04
C PRO A 155 -23.22 14.02 41.05
N ARG A 156 -22.87 13.74 42.31
CA ARG A 156 -22.92 14.70 43.41
C ARG A 156 -21.99 15.89 43.10
N PRO A 157 -22.42 17.15 43.32
CA PRO A 157 -21.57 18.31 43.07
C PRO A 157 -20.29 18.24 43.90
N THR A 158 -19.15 18.42 43.24
CA THR A 158 -17.87 18.66 43.90
C THR A 158 -17.86 20.04 44.58
N PRO A 159 -17.13 20.22 45.70
CA PRO A 159 -17.01 21.52 46.36
C PRO A 159 -16.44 22.57 45.41
N LYS A 160 -17.06 23.75 45.39
CA LYS A 160 -16.67 24.89 44.56
C LYS A 160 -15.32 25.46 45.04
N PRO A 161 -14.28 25.53 44.19
CA PRO A 161 -13.04 26.23 44.53
C PRO A 161 -13.29 27.72 44.81
N GLU A 162 -12.53 28.26 45.74
CA GLU A 162 -12.51 29.67 46.14
C GLU A 162 -12.16 30.58 44.94
N PRO A 163 -12.81 31.75 44.78
CA PRO A 163 -12.67 32.56 43.58
C PRO A 163 -11.28 33.21 43.49
N THR A 164 -10.54 32.86 42.44
CA THR A 164 -9.36 33.59 41.97
C THR A 164 -9.77 35.00 41.49
N PRO A 165 -8.97 36.05 41.74
CA PRO A 165 -9.28 37.41 41.26
C PRO A 165 -9.50 37.44 39.74
N SER A 166 -10.68 37.90 39.34
CA SER A 166 -11.10 37.93 37.93
C SER A 166 -10.33 39.00 37.16
N ALA A 167 -9.47 38.58 36.23
CA ALA A 167 -8.91 39.49 35.23
C ALA A 167 -10.03 40.04 34.33
N ARG A 168 -9.89 41.31 33.94
CA ARG A 168 -10.80 42.07 33.09
C ARG A 168 -11.15 41.28 31.81
N PRO A 169 -12.43 41.19 31.40
CA PRO A 169 -12.81 40.49 30.16
C PRO A 169 -12.13 41.13 28.94
N ALA A 170 -11.35 40.33 28.22
CA ALA A 170 -10.84 40.70 26.91
C ALA A 170 -12.01 40.75 25.90
N PRO A 171 -11.99 41.67 24.92
CA PRO A 171 -13.06 41.77 23.93
C PRO A 171 -13.20 40.47 23.13
N ALA A 172 -14.45 40.03 22.96
CA ALA A 172 -14.77 38.80 22.24
C ALA A 172 -14.36 38.91 20.75
N PRO A 173 -13.74 37.87 20.17
CA PRO A 173 -13.34 37.89 18.77
C PRO A 173 -14.58 37.94 17.86
N VAL A 174 -14.52 38.76 16.82
CA VAL A 174 -15.55 38.85 15.78
C VAL A 174 -15.61 37.53 15.01
N PRO A 175 -16.79 36.90 14.83
CA PRO A 175 -16.89 35.65 14.11
C PRO A 175 -16.56 35.87 12.63
N VAL A 176 -15.48 35.26 12.17
CA VAL A 176 -15.07 35.29 10.76
C VAL A 176 -15.76 34.14 10.03
N SER A 177 -16.51 34.48 8.97
CA SER A 177 -17.18 33.49 8.14
C SER A 177 -16.16 32.81 7.22
N TYR A 178 -15.82 31.56 7.51
CA TYR A 178 -14.95 30.76 6.65
C TYR A 178 -15.73 30.16 5.48
N PRO A 179 -15.17 30.15 4.25
CA PRO A 179 -15.76 29.43 3.14
C PRO A 179 -15.79 27.92 3.43
N ALA A 180 -16.80 27.23 2.91
CA ALA A 180 -16.97 25.79 3.09
C ALA A 180 -15.74 25.03 2.58
N TYR A 181 -14.91 24.53 3.50
CA TYR A 181 -13.74 23.75 3.18
C TYR A 181 -14.16 22.44 2.52
N ARG A 182 -13.75 22.23 1.27
CA ARG A 182 -13.89 20.95 0.57
C ARG A 182 -12.58 20.18 0.75
N PRO A 183 -12.56 19.08 1.52
CA PRO A 183 -11.37 18.23 1.59
C PRO A 183 -11.08 17.65 0.20
N ALA A 184 -9.82 17.78 -0.23
CA ALA A 184 -9.37 17.15 -1.46
C ALA A 184 -9.49 15.63 -1.32
N PRO A 185 -9.94 14.91 -2.37
CA PRO A 185 -10.06 13.46 -2.31
C PRO A 185 -8.70 12.83 -2.10
N HIS A 186 -8.53 12.12 -0.98
CA HIS A 186 -7.34 11.33 -0.72
C HIS A 186 -7.24 10.23 -1.79
N LYS A 187 -6.22 10.33 -2.66
CA LYS A 187 -5.89 9.22 -3.55
C LYS A 187 -5.40 8.06 -2.69
N HIS A 188 -6.15 6.97 -2.68
CA HIS A 188 -5.67 5.70 -2.16
C HIS A 188 -4.42 5.32 -2.96
N GLN A 189 -3.25 5.35 -2.32
CA GLN A 189 -2.07 4.71 -2.90
C GLN A 189 -2.40 3.23 -3.08
N PRO A 190 -2.22 2.67 -4.28
CA PRO A 190 -2.31 1.23 -4.45
C PRO A 190 -1.21 0.60 -3.58
N ARG A 191 -1.60 -0.25 -2.63
CA ARG A 191 -0.66 -1.10 -1.89
C ARG A 191 -0.07 -2.12 -2.88
N SER A 192 0.94 -1.71 -3.64
CA SER A 192 1.73 -2.62 -4.48
C SER A 192 2.92 -3.12 -3.68
N GLY A 193 2.65 -4.03 -2.75
CA GLY A 193 3.68 -4.87 -2.12
C GLY A 193 3.46 -6.33 -2.53
N PRO A 194 4.52 -7.15 -2.63
CA PRO A 194 4.34 -8.59 -2.78
C PRO A 194 3.48 -9.10 -1.62
N SER A 195 2.54 -10.00 -1.92
CA SER A 195 1.65 -10.52 -0.87
C SER A 195 2.47 -11.10 0.27
N LEU A 196 2.06 -10.87 1.52
CA LEU A 196 2.79 -11.36 2.69
C LEU A 196 2.94 -12.88 2.62
N VAL A 197 1.96 -13.56 2.04
CA VAL A 197 2.01 -15.01 1.74
C VAL A 197 3.12 -15.34 0.75
N SER A 198 3.23 -14.61 -0.36
CA SER A 198 4.31 -14.80 -1.35
C SER A 198 5.69 -14.58 -0.72
N PHE A 199 5.85 -13.55 0.12
CA PHE A 199 7.11 -13.28 0.82
C PHE A 199 7.45 -14.39 1.81
N THR A 200 6.47 -14.84 2.59
CA THR A 200 6.66 -15.92 3.57
C THR A 200 6.99 -17.25 2.86
N LEU A 201 6.34 -17.53 1.73
CA LEU A 201 6.61 -18.73 0.92
C LEU A 201 8.02 -18.70 0.33
N LEU A 202 8.47 -17.54 -0.17
CA LEU A 202 9.82 -17.39 -0.72
C LEU A 202 10.90 -17.69 0.32
N ILE A 203 10.68 -17.31 1.58
CA ILE A 203 11.64 -17.53 2.68
C ILE A 203 11.57 -18.97 3.19
N THR A 204 10.37 -19.53 3.37
CA THR A 204 10.18 -20.80 4.06
C THR A 204 10.32 -22.03 3.15
N ALA A 205 9.98 -21.92 1.87
CA ALA A 205 10.02 -23.05 0.94
C ALA A 205 11.44 -23.66 0.78
N PRO A 206 12.53 -22.88 0.63
CA PRO A 206 13.88 -23.44 0.53
C PRO A 206 14.31 -24.18 1.79
N ALA A 207 13.94 -23.66 2.97
CA ALA A 207 14.27 -24.28 4.25
C ALA A 207 13.57 -25.63 4.42
N VAL A 208 12.28 -25.71 4.08
CA VAL A 208 11.52 -26.98 4.13
C VAL A 208 12.07 -27.99 3.12
N LEU A 209 12.42 -27.55 1.92
CA LEU A 209 12.98 -28.42 0.88
C LEU A 209 14.37 -28.95 1.29
N ALA A 210 15.21 -28.12 1.91
CA ALA A 210 16.49 -28.55 2.47
C ALA A 210 16.30 -29.60 3.58
N VAL A 211 15.38 -29.37 4.52
CA VAL A 211 15.09 -30.34 5.59
C VAL A 211 14.57 -31.66 5.02
N ALA A 212 13.72 -31.62 3.99
CA ALA A 212 13.22 -32.83 3.33
C ALA A 212 14.33 -33.60 2.59
N ALA A 213 15.29 -32.89 2.00
CA ALA A 213 16.43 -33.49 1.30
C ALA A 213 17.50 -34.06 2.25
N LEU A 214 17.66 -33.48 3.45
CA LEU A 214 18.60 -33.92 4.47
C LEU A 214 18.05 -35.01 5.41
N ARG A 215 16.75 -35.34 5.34
CA ARG A 215 16.23 -36.49 6.10
C ARG A 215 16.78 -37.79 5.49
N PRO A 216 17.61 -38.55 6.23
CA PRO A 216 18.00 -39.87 5.78
C PRO A 216 16.74 -40.76 5.78
N ARG A 217 16.52 -41.45 4.65
CA ARG A 217 15.55 -42.55 4.58
C ARG A 217 16.11 -43.80 5.22
#